data_AF-A0A3B3HVR3-F1
#
_entry.id   AF-A0A3B3HVR3-F1
#
_cell.length_a   1.000
_cell.length_b   1.000
_cell.length_c   1.000
_cell.angle_alpha   90.00
_cell.angle_beta   90.00
_cell.angle_gamma   90.00
#
_symmetry.space_group_name_H-M   'P 1'
#
loop_
_entity.id
_entity.type
_entity.pdbx_description
1 polymer ?
#
loop_
_entity_poly.entity_id
_entity_poly.type
_entity_poly.pdbx_seq_one_letter_code
_entity_poly.pdbx_strand_id
1 'polypeptide(L)'
;RLETFWASMASYCGKNSLNWTDAQSFCRDRHTDLISGPEQMKKLDGGKTKELIQKSEGGFVFIGLFRDAWQWSDGSSFSFRFWNLQYDDEKNDSSCAMMNEGGRWSSENCSEEHPFICYDGKRSLKFIHLCRGRENTSV
;
A
#
# COMPACT_ATOMS: atom_id res chain seq x y z
N ARG A 1 -26.17 -0.98 -13.90
CA ARG A 1 -27.37 -1.83 -13.71
C ARG A 1 -27.02 -3.25 -14.11
N LEU A 2 -26.51 -4.03 -13.14
CA LEU A 2 -26.47 -5.51 -12.95
C LEU A 2 -26.27 -6.51 -14.11
N GLU A 3 -26.27 -6.12 -15.38
CA GLU A 3 -26.08 -7.01 -16.54
C GLU A 3 -24.59 -7.30 -16.82
N THR A 4 -23.66 -6.44 -16.38
CA THR A 4 -22.22 -6.64 -16.61
C THR A 4 -21.62 -7.71 -15.70
N PHE A 5 -22.18 -7.92 -14.51
CA PHE A 5 -21.67 -8.87 -13.52
C PHE A 5 -21.87 -10.33 -13.92
N TRP A 6 -22.97 -10.65 -14.60
CA TRP A 6 -23.28 -12.03 -15.02
C TRP A 6 -22.54 -12.43 -16.30
N ALA A 7 -22.30 -11.48 -17.21
CA ALA A 7 -21.49 -11.70 -18.41
C ALA A 7 -20.03 -12.07 -18.08
N SER A 8 -19.47 -11.55 -16.98
CA SER A 8 -18.13 -11.91 -16.51
C SER A 8 -18.02 -13.33 -15.93
N MET A 9 -19.10 -13.92 -15.43
CA MET A 9 -19.08 -15.26 -14.82
C MET A 9 -19.21 -16.40 -15.85
N ALA A 10 -19.86 -16.14 -17.00
CA ALA A 10 -20.01 -17.13 -18.06
C ALA A 10 -18.74 -17.36 -18.91
N SER A 11 -17.72 -16.50 -18.78
CA SER A 11 -16.41 -16.69 -19.43
C SER A 11 -15.44 -17.56 -18.63
N TYR A 12 -15.87 -18.06 -17.47
CA TYR A 12 -15.06 -18.91 -16.59
C TYR A 12 -15.25 -20.41 -16.87
N CYS A 13 -15.38 -20.78 -18.14
CA CYS A 13 -15.21 -22.15 -18.61
C CYS A 13 -14.24 -22.10 -19.80
N GLY A 14 -12.94 -21.98 -19.49
CA GLY A 14 -11.91 -21.91 -20.54
C GLY A 14 -10.55 -21.31 -20.17
N LYS A 15 -10.34 -20.80 -18.95
CA LYS A 15 -8.99 -20.44 -18.46
C LYS A 15 -8.74 -21.08 -17.11
N ASN A 16 -7.62 -21.79 -16.97
CA ASN A 16 -7.19 -22.40 -15.72
C ASN A 16 -6.34 -21.46 -14.84
N SER A 17 -6.34 -20.14 -15.08
CA SER A 17 -5.50 -19.15 -14.39
C SER A 17 -6.19 -17.78 -14.20
N LEU A 18 -6.02 -17.14 -13.04
CA LEU A 18 -6.53 -15.81 -12.65
C LEU A 18 -5.40 -14.75 -12.58
N ASN A 19 -5.72 -13.44 -12.58
CA ASN A 19 -4.75 -12.35 -12.30
C ASN A 19 -4.51 -12.18 -10.79
N TRP A 20 -3.52 -11.39 -10.30
CA TRP A 20 -3.19 -11.39 -8.86
C TRP A 20 -4.33 -10.89 -7.97
N THR A 21 -5.00 -9.78 -8.34
CA THR A 21 -6.13 -9.27 -7.56
C THR A 21 -7.28 -10.25 -7.60
N ASP A 22 -7.59 -10.86 -8.75
CA ASP A 22 -8.65 -11.83 -8.90
C ASP A 22 -8.31 -13.20 -8.29
N ALA A 23 -7.04 -13.59 -8.26
CA ALA A 23 -6.55 -14.82 -7.66
C ALA A 23 -6.44 -14.66 -6.15
N GLN A 24 -6.00 -13.50 -5.69
CA GLN A 24 -6.14 -13.11 -4.31
C GLN A 24 -7.62 -13.09 -3.95
N SER A 25 -8.48 -12.45 -4.73
CA SER A 25 -9.93 -12.44 -4.54
C SER A 25 -10.50 -13.85 -4.58
N PHE A 26 -10.00 -14.75 -5.41
CA PHE A 26 -10.48 -16.12 -5.55
C PHE A 26 -9.99 -17.04 -4.42
N CYS A 27 -8.70 -17.00 -4.08
CA CYS A 27 -8.17 -17.72 -2.93
C CYS A 27 -8.81 -17.21 -1.65
N ARG A 28 -9.12 -15.92 -1.57
CA ARG A 28 -9.93 -15.35 -0.49
C ARG A 28 -11.42 -15.72 -0.60
N ASP A 29 -11.97 -15.94 -1.80
CA ASP A 29 -13.36 -16.39 -2.01
C ASP A 29 -13.57 -17.84 -1.53
N ARG A 30 -12.60 -18.73 -1.79
CA ARG A 30 -12.76 -20.17 -1.55
C ARG A 30 -11.88 -20.76 -0.45
N HIS A 31 -10.84 -20.06 -0.03
CA HIS A 31 -9.82 -20.51 0.93
C HIS A 31 -9.40 -19.36 1.87
N THR A 32 -8.13 -19.32 2.33
CA THR A 32 -7.66 -18.36 3.33
C THR A 32 -7.13 -17.07 2.70
N ASP A 33 -5.96 -17.11 2.11
CA ASP A 33 -5.42 -16.07 1.25
C ASP A 33 -4.42 -16.79 0.37
N LEU A 34 -3.87 -16.07 -0.57
CA LEU A 34 -2.58 -16.45 -1.08
C LEU A 34 -1.61 -16.57 0.12
N ILE A 35 -0.83 -17.64 0.15
CA ILE A 35 0.09 -17.97 1.24
C ILE A 35 0.98 -16.77 1.63
N SER A 36 1.21 -16.54 2.92
CA SER A 36 2.00 -15.39 3.39
C SER A 36 2.80 -15.71 4.65
N GLY A 37 3.93 -15.02 4.81
CA GLY A 37 4.77 -15.11 6.00
C GLY A 37 5.62 -16.39 6.08
N PRO A 38 6.70 -16.35 6.89
CA PRO A 38 7.77 -17.35 6.85
C PRO A 38 7.36 -18.77 7.28
N GLU A 39 6.42 -18.91 8.21
CA GLU A 39 6.01 -20.24 8.71
C GLU A 39 5.18 -21.02 7.71
N GLN A 40 4.33 -20.31 6.96
CA GLN A 40 3.53 -20.93 5.91
C GLN A 40 4.42 -21.33 4.73
N MET A 41 5.42 -20.50 4.40
CA MET A 41 6.40 -20.80 3.36
C MET A 41 7.21 -22.07 3.68
N LYS A 42 7.54 -22.29 4.97
CA LYS A 42 8.24 -23.51 5.41
C LYS A 42 7.45 -24.79 5.19
N LYS A 43 6.11 -24.75 5.20
CA LYS A 43 5.26 -25.94 4.98
C LYS A 43 5.19 -26.36 3.50
N LEU A 44 5.57 -25.48 2.57
CA LEU A 44 5.61 -25.79 1.14
C LEU A 44 6.75 -26.76 0.78
N ASP A 45 7.81 -26.82 1.59
CA ASP A 45 9.02 -27.63 1.29
C ASP A 45 8.86 -29.14 1.58
N GLY A 46 7.76 -29.57 2.20
CA GLY A 46 7.52 -30.94 2.66
C GLY A 46 7.11 -31.98 1.59
N GLY A 47 7.30 -31.70 0.30
CA GLY A 47 7.10 -32.67 -0.81
C GLY A 47 5.75 -32.59 -1.54
N LYS A 48 4.60 -32.55 -0.82
CA LYS A 48 3.26 -32.49 -1.47
C LYS A 48 3.02 -31.21 -2.27
N THR A 49 3.49 -30.06 -1.77
CA THR A 49 3.31 -28.79 -2.50
C THR A 49 4.25 -28.69 -3.71
N LYS A 50 5.43 -29.33 -3.67
CA LYS A 50 6.38 -29.32 -4.78
C LYS A 50 5.84 -30.03 -6.02
N GLU A 51 5.10 -31.13 -5.82
CA GLU A 51 4.44 -31.85 -6.92
C GLU A 51 3.26 -31.05 -7.50
N LEU A 52 2.49 -30.33 -6.67
CA LEU A 52 1.39 -29.46 -7.11
C LEU A 52 1.90 -28.26 -7.90
N ILE A 53 3.02 -27.68 -7.48
CA ILE A 53 3.69 -26.60 -8.21
C ILE A 53 4.28 -27.15 -9.51
N GLN A 54 4.90 -28.34 -9.54
CA GLN A 54 5.43 -28.95 -10.78
C GLN A 54 4.35 -29.26 -11.83
N LYS A 55 3.10 -29.43 -11.39
CA LYS A 55 1.94 -29.63 -12.27
C LYS A 55 1.25 -28.33 -12.66
N SER A 56 1.57 -27.19 -12.02
CA SER A 56 1.03 -25.91 -12.45
C SER A 56 1.68 -25.48 -13.77
N GLU A 57 0.92 -24.77 -14.59
CA GLU A 57 1.43 -24.28 -15.86
C GLU A 57 2.60 -23.32 -15.60
N GLY A 58 3.79 -23.74 -16.01
CA GLY A 58 5.03 -23.01 -15.79
C GLY A 58 5.62 -23.09 -14.38
N GLY A 59 4.95 -23.73 -13.41
CA GLY A 59 5.56 -24.04 -12.11
C GLY A 59 5.49 -22.95 -11.03
N PHE A 60 4.52 -22.02 -11.09
CA PHE A 60 4.38 -20.92 -10.10
C PHE A 60 2.93 -20.71 -9.61
N VAL A 61 2.77 -20.03 -8.46
CA VAL A 61 1.49 -19.66 -7.83
C VAL A 61 1.57 -18.30 -7.12
N PHE A 62 0.43 -17.60 -6.94
CA PHE A 62 0.36 -16.31 -6.24
C PHE A 62 0.42 -16.43 -4.71
N ILE A 63 0.95 -15.38 -4.03
CA ILE A 63 1.16 -15.29 -2.57
C ILE A 63 0.63 -13.96 -1.98
N GLY A 64 0.25 -13.92 -0.69
CA GLY A 64 -0.62 -12.89 -0.08
C GLY A 64 0.05 -11.60 0.35
N LEU A 65 1.31 -11.40 -0.02
CA LEU A 65 2.05 -10.18 0.26
C LEU A 65 1.68 -9.09 -0.74
N PHE A 66 1.13 -7.97 -0.26
CA PHE A 66 0.64 -6.86 -1.07
C PHE A 66 0.83 -5.51 -0.41
N ARG A 67 0.47 -4.45 -1.13
CA ARG A 67 0.89 -3.13 -0.74
C ARG A 67 -0.19 -2.04 -0.87
N ASP A 68 0.03 -1.06 0.01
CA ASP A 68 -0.81 -0.09 0.68
C ASP A 68 -0.99 1.29 -0.01
N ALA A 69 -2.07 1.99 0.37
CA ALA A 69 -2.75 3.13 -0.24
C ALA A 69 -2.14 4.52 0.00
N TRP A 70 -1.18 4.66 0.94
CA TRP A 70 -0.43 5.91 1.06
C TRP A 70 0.43 6.15 -0.18
N GLN A 71 0.19 7.30 -0.79
CA GLN A 71 0.90 7.76 -1.97
C GLN A 71 1.78 8.93 -1.57
N TRP A 72 3.01 8.91 -2.06
CA TRP A 72 3.86 10.08 -1.97
C TRP A 72 3.35 11.13 -2.95
N SER A 73 3.48 12.41 -2.59
CA SER A 73 3.00 13.52 -3.43
C SER A 73 3.71 13.61 -4.78
N ASP A 74 4.91 13.04 -4.89
CA ASP A 74 5.63 12.85 -6.14
C ASP A 74 5.14 11.65 -6.97
N GLY A 75 4.11 10.93 -6.48
CA GLY A 75 3.52 9.74 -7.10
C GLY A 75 4.30 8.45 -6.85
N SER A 76 5.35 8.49 -6.03
CA SER A 76 6.19 7.31 -5.81
C SER A 76 5.47 6.23 -5.01
N SER A 77 5.84 4.97 -5.26
CA SER A 77 5.35 3.82 -4.53
C SER A 77 6.46 3.32 -3.60
N PHE A 78 6.67 3.90 -2.43
CA PHE A 78 7.44 3.25 -1.35
C PHE A 78 6.53 2.64 -0.28
N SER A 79 6.82 1.44 0.26
CA SER A 79 6.00 0.74 1.30
C SER A 79 6.44 1.04 2.71
N PHE A 80 7.69 1.48 2.87
CA PHE A 80 8.19 1.73 4.20
C PHE A 80 7.39 2.88 4.80
N ARG A 81 7.04 2.72 6.06
CA ARG A 81 6.39 3.74 6.82
C ARG A 81 7.13 3.87 8.14
N PHE A 82 7.67 5.05 8.40
CA PHE A 82 8.27 5.37 9.68
C PHE A 82 7.27 6.08 10.60
N TRP A 83 6.01 5.70 10.44
CA TRP A 83 4.93 6.00 11.35
C TRP A 83 5.40 5.94 12.80
N ASN A 84 5.01 6.96 13.55
CA ASN A 84 5.23 7.00 14.98
C ASN A 84 4.56 5.78 15.61
N LEU A 85 5.02 5.37 16.80
CA LEU A 85 4.51 4.14 17.43
C LEU A 85 3.01 4.23 17.78
N GLN A 86 2.45 5.43 17.79
CA GLN A 86 1.05 5.73 18.07
C GLN A 86 0.24 5.98 16.78
N TYR A 87 0.87 5.86 15.61
CA TYR A 87 0.26 6.21 14.35
C TYR A 87 -0.59 5.06 13.87
N ASP A 88 -1.78 5.44 13.44
CA ASP A 88 -2.85 4.54 13.05
C ASP A 88 -3.31 5.00 11.66
N ASP A 89 -3.02 4.19 10.64
CA ASP A 89 -3.39 4.41 9.23
C ASP A 89 -4.91 4.52 9.06
N GLU A 90 -5.70 4.05 10.03
CA GLU A 90 -7.16 3.92 9.94
C GLU A 90 -7.93 5.01 10.71
N LYS A 91 -7.34 5.63 11.75
CA LYS A 91 -7.98 6.69 12.56
C LYS A 91 -7.65 8.10 12.09
N ASN A 92 -6.88 8.19 11.03
CA ASN A 92 -6.44 9.45 10.51
C ASN A 92 -7.35 9.98 9.42
N ASP A 93 -8.16 10.95 9.82
CA ASP A 93 -8.86 11.85 8.88
C ASP A 93 -7.88 12.80 8.18
N SER A 94 -6.64 12.84 8.68
CA SER A 94 -5.53 13.59 8.15
C SER A 94 -4.84 12.84 7.02
N SER A 95 -4.91 13.37 5.79
CA SER A 95 -4.38 12.72 4.59
C SER A 95 -2.95 13.14 4.22
N CYS A 96 -2.30 13.98 5.03
CA CYS A 96 -0.92 14.43 4.80
C CYS A 96 0.00 13.90 5.89
N ALA A 97 1.22 13.50 5.53
CA ALA A 97 2.22 13.04 6.49
C ALA A 97 3.15 14.18 6.94
N MET A 98 3.48 14.18 8.22
CA MET A 98 4.46 15.06 8.87
C MET A 98 5.48 14.25 9.63
N MET A 99 6.65 14.85 9.88
CA MET A 99 7.75 14.19 10.59
C MET A 99 8.17 15.00 11.82
N ASN A 100 8.36 14.32 12.94
CA ASN A 100 8.88 14.93 14.17
C ASN A 100 10.42 14.90 14.22
N GLU A 101 11.01 15.52 15.25
CA GLU A 101 12.47 15.59 15.45
C GLU A 101 13.16 14.22 15.53
N GLY A 102 12.43 13.18 15.98
CA GLY A 102 12.91 11.80 16.04
C GLY A 102 12.79 11.03 14.72
N GLY A 103 12.40 11.69 13.63
CA GLY A 103 12.21 11.09 12.31
C GLY A 103 10.95 10.21 12.21
N ARG A 104 10.07 10.25 13.22
CA ARG A 104 8.82 9.49 13.23
C ARG A 104 7.70 10.29 12.60
N TRP A 105 6.86 9.60 11.84
CA TRP A 105 5.82 10.25 11.07
C TRP A 105 4.52 10.31 11.86
N SER A 106 3.85 11.44 11.82
CA SER A 106 2.43 11.58 12.12
C SER A 106 1.72 11.95 10.84
N SER A 107 0.41 11.92 10.85
CA SER A 107 -0.40 12.59 9.84
C SER A 107 -1.00 13.85 10.42
N GLU A 108 -1.30 14.79 9.53
CA GLU A 108 -1.82 16.11 9.86
C GLU A 108 -2.83 16.56 8.80
N ASN A 109 -3.71 17.47 9.19
CA ASN A 109 -4.63 18.12 8.28
C ASN A 109 -3.82 18.92 7.24
N CYS A 110 -3.99 18.56 5.97
CA CYS A 110 -3.31 19.19 4.84
C CYS A 110 -3.57 20.71 4.73
N SER A 111 -4.61 21.22 5.40
CA SER A 111 -5.00 22.64 5.39
C SER A 111 -4.26 23.47 6.45
N GLU A 112 -3.62 22.82 7.42
CA GLU A 112 -2.86 23.52 8.46
C GLU A 112 -1.52 24.03 7.92
N GLU A 113 -1.13 25.24 8.33
CA GLU A 113 0.11 25.86 7.89
C GLU A 113 1.30 25.34 8.71
N HIS A 114 2.19 24.58 8.07
CA HIS A 114 3.40 24.06 8.71
C HIS A 114 4.68 24.45 7.95
N PRO A 115 5.82 24.61 8.65
CA PRO A 115 7.11 24.65 8.00
C PRO A 115 7.35 23.37 7.19
N PHE A 116 8.00 23.50 6.05
CA PHE A 116 8.22 22.38 5.16
C PHE A 116 9.67 22.37 4.65
N ILE A 117 10.08 21.19 4.22
CA ILE A 117 11.39 20.96 3.64
C ILE A 117 11.17 20.64 2.16
N CYS A 118 11.70 21.51 1.30
CA CYS A 118 11.84 21.17 -0.11
C CYS A 118 13.16 20.43 -0.31
N TYR A 119 13.18 19.57 -1.33
CA TYR A 119 14.42 19.04 -1.87
C TYR A 119 14.59 19.54 -3.30
N ASP A 120 15.81 19.94 -3.66
CA ASP A 120 16.19 20.32 -5.02
C ASP A 120 17.40 19.47 -5.44
N GLY A 121 17.15 18.60 -6.41
CA GLY A 121 18.07 17.54 -6.79
C GLY A 121 18.42 16.58 -5.64
N LYS A 122 19.47 15.78 -5.81
CA LYS A 122 19.79 14.66 -4.90
C LYS A 122 20.39 15.06 -3.55
N ARG A 123 20.70 16.34 -3.30
CA ARG A 123 21.55 16.72 -2.14
C ARG A 123 21.26 18.08 -1.49
N SER A 124 20.37 18.90 -2.03
CA SER A 124 20.06 20.18 -1.39
C SER A 124 18.68 20.13 -0.74
N LEU A 125 18.68 20.17 0.59
CA LEU A 125 17.48 20.38 1.38
C LEU A 125 17.35 21.88 1.66
N LYS A 126 16.19 22.44 1.35
CA LYS A 126 15.87 23.85 1.62
C LYS A 126 14.74 23.86 2.64
N PHE A 127 15.06 24.27 3.87
CA PHE A 127 14.05 24.53 4.89
C PHE A 127 13.41 25.89 4.59
N ILE A 128 12.09 25.91 4.42
CA ILE A 128 11.35 27.12 4.11
C ILE A 128 10.49 27.48 5.33
N HIS A 129 10.75 28.66 5.88
CA HIS A 129 9.89 29.27 6.89
C HIS A 129 9.19 30.48 6.28
N LEU A 130 7.86 30.44 6.24
CA LEU A 130 7.06 31.57 5.79
C LEU A 130 6.87 32.52 6.97
N CYS A 131 7.50 33.70 6.93
CA CYS A 131 7.20 34.76 7.90
C CYS A 131 5.79 35.29 7.63
N ARG A 132 4.88 35.11 8.59
CA ARG A 132 3.55 35.73 8.54
C ARG A 132 3.74 37.24 8.69
N GLY A 133 3.39 38.02 7.66
CA GLY A 133 3.30 39.47 7.81
C GLY A 133 2.25 39.80 8.87
N ARG A 134 2.55 40.71 9.81
CA ARG A 134 1.50 41.31 10.64
C ARG A 134 0.50 41.96 9.69
N GLU A 135 -0.76 41.56 9.77
CA GLU A 135 -1.83 42.45 9.35
C GLU A 135 -1.73 43.69 10.25
N ASN A 136 -1.39 44.84 9.65
CA ASN A 136 -1.63 46.12 10.28
C ASN A 136 -3.15 46.29 10.41
N THR A 137 -3.73 45.92 11.56
CA THR A 137 -5.00 46.53 11.96
C THR A 137 -4.69 47.95 12.42
N SER A 138 -4.65 48.86 11.46
CA SER A 138 -4.75 50.29 11.68
C SER A 138 -6.22 50.67 11.67
N VAL A 139 -6.83 50.81 12.87
CA VAL A 139 -7.84 51.84 13.15
C VAL A 139 -7.60 52.32 14.57
#